data_AF-A0A517TW77-F1
#
_entry.id   AF-A0A517TW77-F1
#
_cell.length_a   1.000
_cell.length_b   1.000
_cell.length_c   1.000
_cell.angle_alpha   90.00
_cell.angle_beta   90.00
_cell.angle_gamma   90.00
#
_symmetry.space_group_name_H-M   'P 1'
#
loop_
_entity.id
_entity.type
_entity.pdbx_description
1 polymer ?
#
loop_
_entity_poly.entity_id
_entity_poly.type
_entity_poly.pdbx_seq_one_letter_code
_entity_poly.pdbx_strand_id
1 'polypeptide(L)'
;MQTIESHWDDAVNNRRVAFSAHLKRSGDAVEIQAITPKQVTFLCPKSRSELRTIGVWTEKGREMLAHQLRTSGHLTELERKIETGLAV
;
A
#
# COMPACT_ATOMS: atom_id res chain seq x y z
N MET A 1 8.69 16.13 -5.42
CA MET A 1 7.65 15.20 -4.94
C MET A 1 7.71 13.97 -5.81
N GLN A 2 7.65 12.78 -5.21
CA GLN A 2 7.75 11.51 -5.92
C GLN A 2 6.52 10.66 -5.59
N THR A 3 5.94 10.03 -6.60
CA THR A 3 4.90 9.02 -6.39
C THR A 3 5.48 7.65 -6.71
N ILE A 4 5.25 6.69 -5.83
CA ILE A 4 5.60 5.29 -6.08
C ILE A 4 4.35 4.43 -6.05
N GLU A 5 4.36 3.34 -6.79
CA GLU A 5 3.33 2.30 -6.73
C GLU A 5 3.86 1.16 -5.86
N SER A 6 3.04 0.65 -4.95
CA SER A 6 3.38 -0.47 -4.09
C SER A 6 2.15 -1.31 -3.80
N HIS A 7 2.36 -2.43 -3.11
CA HIS A 7 1.30 -3.31 -2.66
C HIS A 7 1.48 -3.68 -1.20
N TRP A 8 0.36 -3.78 -0.51
CA TRP A 8 0.27 -4.27 0.87
C TRP A 8 -0.43 -5.61 0.89
N ASP A 9 0.27 -6.64 1.35
CA ASP A 9 -0.29 -7.98 1.55
C ASP A 9 -0.94 -8.07 2.94
N ASP A 10 -2.27 -8.00 2.97
CA ASP A 10 -3.10 -8.13 4.15
C ASP A 10 -3.49 -9.60 4.34
N ALA A 11 -2.62 -10.34 5.03
CA ALA A 11 -2.80 -11.76 5.29
C ALA A 11 -4.06 -12.05 6.14
N VAL A 12 -4.45 -11.12 7.03
CA VAL A 12 -5.62 -11.28 7.90
C VAL A 12 -6.91 -11.35 7.06
N ASN A 13 -7.02 -10.50 6.06
CA ASN A 13 -8.18 -10.44 5.18
C ASN A 13 -7.99 -11.21 3.86
N ASN A 14 -6.88 -11.95 3.72
CA ASN A 14 -6.51 -12.70 2.50
C ASN A 14 -6.64 -11.84 1.24
N ARG A 15 -6.03 -10.66 1.25
CA ARG A 15 -6.08 -9.73 0.13
C ARG A 15 -4.76 -8.99 -0.04
N ARG A 16 -4.52 -8.52 -1.25
CA ARG A 16 -3.44 -7.60 -1.60
C ARG A 16 -4.06 -6.28 -2.03
N VAL A 17 -3.59 -5.18 -1.46
CA VAL A 17 -4.06 -3.83 -1.79
C VAL A 17 -2.96 -3.12 -2.56
N ALA A 18 -3.21 -2.79 -3.83
CA ALA A 18 -2.32 -1.93 -4.61
C ALA A 18 -2.63 -0.46 -4.32
N PHE A 19 -1.59 0.34 -4.07
CA PHE A 19 -1.73 1.74 -3.72
C PHE A 19 -0.58 2.57 -4.30
N SER A 20 -0.85 3.87 -4.50
CA SER A 20 0.20 4.85 -4.76
C SER A 20 0.52 5.62 -3.48
N ALA A 21 1.80 5.78 -3.17
CA ALA A 21 2.29 6.60 -2.07
C ALA A 21 2.94 7.87 -2.61
N HIS A 22 2.49 9.02 -2.13
CA HIS A 22 3.08 10.32 -2.42
C HIS A 22 4.10 10.63 -1.34
N LEU A 23 5.33 10.82 -1.76
CA LEU A 23 6.50 10.95 -0.90
C LEU A 23 7.10 12.34 -1.03
N LYS A 24 7.57 12.85 0.10
CA LYS A 24 8.48 13.98 0.17
C LYS A 24 9.81 13.50 0.75
N ARG A 25 10.89 13.71 0.00
CA ARG A 25 12.26 13.52 0.50
C ARG A 25 12.76 14.82 1.09
N SER A 26 13.36 14.76 2.27
CA SER A 26 14.02 15.89 2.93
C SER A 26 15.35 15.43 3.49
N GLY A 27 16.43 15.62 2.71
CA GLY A 27 17.72 15.01 3.00
C GLY A 27 17.62 13.49 2.85
N ASP A 28 18.09 12.76 3.87
CA ASP A 28 18.06 11.28 3.90
C ASP A 28 16.72 10.70 4.39
N ALA A 29 15.82 11.55 4.91
CA ALA A 29 14.52 11.11 5.41
C ALA A 29 13.45 11.12 4.31
N VAL A 30 12.60 10.10 4.33
CA VAL A 30 11.42 9.97 3.47
C VAL A 30 10.15 10.12 4.31
N GLU A 31 9.26 11.01 3.89
CA GLU A 31 7.95 11.20 4.51
C GLU A 31 6.84 10.80 3.54
N ILE A 32 5.95 9.88 3.94
CA ILE A 32 4.73 9.55 3.20
C ILE A 32 3.65 10.59 3.50
N GLN A 33 3.37 11.46 2.51
CA GLN A 33 2.37 12.52 2.67
C GLN A 33 0.94 12.05 2.39
N ALA A 34 0.77 11.19 1.39
CA ALA A 34 -0.56 10.69 1.01
C ALA A 34 -0.47 9.28 0.46
N ILE A 35 -1.58 8.54 0.60
CA ILE A 35 -1.73 7.18 0.11
C ILE A 35 -3.06 7.11 -0.61
N THR A 36 -3.05 6.57 -1.82
CA THR A 36 -4.26 6.34 -2.60
C THR A 36 -4.36 4.85 -2.95
N PRO A 37 -5.23 4.09 -2.26
CA PRO A 37 -5.57 2.74 -2.67
C PRO A 37 -6.25 2.75 -4.05
N LYS A 38 -5.82 1.84 -4.93
CA LYS A 38 -6.28 1.77 -6.31
C LYS A 38 -7.04 0.48 -6.60
N GLN A 39 -6.54 -0.65 -6.09
CA GLN A 39 -7.11 -1.97 -6.37
C GLN A 39 -6.98 -2.89 -5.16
N VAL A 40 -7.91 -3.83 -5.05
CA VAL A 40 -7.86 -4.93 -4.08
C VAL A 40 -7.96 -6.24 -4.83
N THR A 41 -6.93 -7.08 -4.68
CA THR A 41 -6.88 -8.46 -5.16
C THR A 41 -7.20 -9.38 -4.01
N PHE A 42 -8.28 -10.15 -4.10
CA PHE A 42 -8.62 -11.17 -3.11
C PHE A 42 -7.87 -12.46 -3.43
N LEU A 43 -7.31 -13.08 -2.40
CA LEU A 43 -6.46 -14.25 -2.48
C LEU A 43 -7.16 -15.46 -1.85
N CYS A 44 -6.93 -16.65 -2.41
CA CYS A 44 -7.33 -17.89 -1.78
C CYS A 44 -6.53 -18.08 -0.48
N PRO A 45 -7.17 -18.30 0.69
CA PRO A 45 -6.44 -18.45 1.95
C PRO A 45 -5.45 -19.63 1.97
N LYS A 46 -5.73 -20.68 1.18
CA LYS A 46 -4.90 -21.90 1.13
C LYS A 46 -3.76 -21.78 0.13
N SER A 47 -4.07 -21.48 -1.13
CA SER A 47 -3.08 -21.47 -2.21
C SER A 47 -2.40 -20.12 -2.42
N ARG A 48 -2.92 -19.05 -1.80
CA ARG A 48 -2.59 -17.65 -2.06
C ARG A 48 -2.73 -17.22 -3.53
N SER A 49 -3.44 -18.02 -4.33
CA SER A 49 -3.75 -17.69 -5.72
C SER A 49 -4.77 -16.55 -5.78
N GLU A 50 -4.66 -15.72 -6.81
CA GLU A 50 -5.60 -14.63 -7.05
C GLU A 50 -6.97 -15.18 -7.44
N LEU A 51 -8.01 -14.73 -6.74
CA LEU A 51 -9.40 -15.12 -7.01
C LEU A 51 -10.11 -14.07 -7.85
N ARG A 52 -9.93 -12.79 -7.50
CA ARG A 52 -10.53 -11.66 -8.20
C ARG A 52 -9.82 -10.36 -7.83
N THR A 53 -9.86 -9.38 -8.73
CA THR A 53 -9.34 -8.04 -8.49
C THR A 53 -10.44 -7.01 -8.74
N ILE A 54 -10.59 -6.06 -7.82
CA ILE A 54 -11.55 -4.95 -7.95
C ILE A 54 -10.83 -3.61 -7.82
N GLY A 55 -11.30 -2.61 -8.56
CA GLY A 55 -10.85 -1.24 -8.40
C GLY A 55 -11.49 -0.55 -7.18
N VAL A 56 -10.76 0.38 -6.58
CA VAL A 56 -11.21 1.21 -5.45
C VAL A 56 -11.55 2.61 -5.97
N TRP A 57 -12.82 2.80 -6.29
CA TRP A 57 -13.31 4.05 -6.90
C TRP A 57 -14.05 4.96 -5.94
N THR A 58 -14.53 4.43 -4.82
CA THR A 58 -15.27 5.21 -3.81
C THR A 58 -14.31 5.87 -2.84
N GLU A 59 -14.62 7.11 -2.46
CA GLU A 59 -13.85 7.88 -1.48
C GLU A 59 -13.77 7.15 -0.13
N LYS A 60 -14.92 6.73 0.41
CA LYS A 60 -14.99 5.95 1.65
C LYS A 60 -14.16 4.66 1.60
N GLY A 61 -14.13 3.99 0.45
CA GLY A 61 -13.31 2.79 0.26
C GLY A 61 -11.81 3.09 0.32
N ARG A 62 -11.38 4.21 -0.29
CA ARG A 62 -10.00 4.69 -0.23
C ARG A 62 -9.60 5.09 1.17
N GLU A 63 -10.44 5.85 1.87
CA GLU A 63 -10.20 6.28 3.25
C GLU A 63 -10.05 5.09 4.20
N MET A 64 -10.98 4.13 4.13
CA MET A 64 -10.94 2.92 4.95
C MET A 64 -9.66 2.12 4.71
N LEU A 65 -9.30 1.86 3.45
CA LEU A 65 -8.11 1.08 3.12
C LEU A 65 -6.81 1.84 3.47
N ALA A 66 -6.77 3.16 3.27
CA ALA A 66 -5.62 3.97 3.67
C ALA A 66 -5.45 3.99 5.20
N HIS A 67 -6.55 4.03 5.96
CA HIS A 67 -6.51 3.92 7.41
C HIS A 67 -5.99 2.55 7.86
N GLN A 68 -6.51 1.45 7.29
CA GLN A 68 -6.05 0.09 7.60
C GLN A 68 -4.57 -0.12 7.23
N LEU A 69 -4.12 0.44 6.10
CA LEU A 69 -2.72 0.39 5.72
C LEU A 69 -1.83 1.13 6.73
N ARG A 70 -2.24 2.31 7.20
CA ARG A 70 -1.52 3.07 8.24
C ARG A 70 -1.41 2.29 9.54
N THR A 71 -2.48 1.64 9.98
CA THR A 71 -2.48 0.89 11.25
C THR A 71 -1.78 -0.47 11.16
N SER A 72 -1.52 -0.97 9.95
CA SER A 72 -0.83 -2.25 9.73
C SER A 72 0.69 -2.22 10.02
N GLY A 73 1.30 -1.04 10.11
CA GLY A 73 2.76 -0.87 10.21
C GLY A 73 3.53 -1.02 8.89
N HIS A 74 2.86 -1.39 7.79
CA HIS A 74 3.50 -1.58 6.48
C HIS A 74 4.13 -0.31 5.91
N LEU A 75 3.63 0.88 6.30
CA LEU A 75 4.19 2.15 5.83
C LEU A 75 5.61 2.42 6.35
N THR A 76 5.88 2.07 7.61
CA THR A 76 7.22 2.19 8.19
C THR A 76 8.21 1.24 7.49
N GLU A 77 7.73 0.07 7.05
CA GLU A 77 8.54 -0.83 6.22
C GLU A 77 8.83 -0.23 4.84
N LEU A 78 7.81 0.40 4.22
CA LEU A 78 7.94 1.06 2.93
C LEU A 78 8.93 2.23 2.98
N GLU A 79 8.83 3.11 3.98
CA GLU A 79 9.78 4.22 4.21
C GLU A 79 11.22 3.71 4.27
N ARG A 80 11.48 2.70 5.09
CA ARG A 80 12.80 2.09 5.23
C ARG A 80 13.32 1.49 3.91
N LYS A 81 12.45 0.84 3.13
CA LYS A 81 12.82 0.30 1.81
C LYS A 81 13.21 1.40 0.82
N ILE A 82 12.54 2.55 0.89
CA ILE A 82 12.86 3.72 0.04
C ILE A 82 14.16 4.38 0.49
N GLU A 83 14.37 4.54 1.79
CA GLU A 83 15.60 5.11 2.38
C GLU A 83 16.84 4.28 2.04
N THR A 84 16.70 2.94 2.08
CA THR A 84 17.79 2.00 1.74
C THR A 84 17.98 1.81 0.23
N GLY A 85 17.21 2.48 -0.62
CA GLY A 85 17.30 2.37 -2.08
C GLY A 85 16.82 1.03 -2.65
N LEU A 86 16.13 0.20 -1.85
CA LEU A 86 15.61 -1.11 -2.24
C LEU A 86 14.24 -1.05 -2.94
N ALA A 87 13.59 0.11 -2.91
CA ALA A 87 12.37 0.37 -3.69
C ALA A 87 12.72 1.18 -4.96
N VAL A 88 12.91 0.47 -6.07
CA VAL A 88 12.94 1.03 -7.44
C VAL A 88 11.87 0.33 -8.27
#